data_AF-A0A4Q4MPW8-F1
#
_entry.id   AF-A0A4Q4MPW8-F1
#
_cell.length_a   1.000
_cell.length_b   1.000
_cell.length_c   1.000
_cell.angle_alpha   90.00
_cell.angle_beta   90.00
_cell.angle_gamma   90.00
#
_symmetry.space_group_name_H-M   'P 1'
#
loop_
_entity.id
_entity.type
_entity.pdbx_description
1 polymer ?
#
loop_
_entity_poly.entity_id
_entity_poly.type
_entity_poly.pdbx_seq_one_letter_code
_entity_poly.pdbx_strand_id
1 'polypeptide(L)'
;MWSLLLTSLFLKAFIPVYVSGYKIDQSCEDKGIAQDIRDAMTSAFEKAYDAYGILVSPPLHAEALELLGFLFAKDGVDPAKLVEEGKMAKTISVLQNINTNMRNEVTGHASVLPKDVVIFCHFNRWKPVEGEEDLWRDTTNGIKLKFKEQQCRGGTNLDKVALAVTFNPETEDEDITWRNGVAIESRQPTQIQLCTWFVDWIKQKKFKLSDDAQRRTNIGRAMINMAEWNLFGLTQIDAFNLLDKVLLHEMTHGRGAYAEYNDGMVEVEGLADVPSTTRLLGLFTSPAYGWKAALRLAREGDDLGGEAAPDNNADTIALFASGSWLLKNKTKIDSKGRIVKRAGVA
;
A
#
# COMPACT_ATOMS: atom_id res chain seq x y z
N MET A 1 18.72 53.88 -37.26
CA MET A 1 19.22 53.46 -35.94
C MET A 1 17.99 53.12 -35.10
N TRP A 2 17.48 51.89 -35.23
CA TRP A 2 17.86 50.74 -34.39
C TRP A 2 17.59 51.01 -32.90
N SER A 3 16.42 50.59 -32.41
CA SER A 3 16.31 49.72 -31.23
C SER A 3 14.84 49.39 -30.96
N LEU A 4 14.32 48.46 -31.77
CA LEU A 4 13.33 47.49 -31.31
C LEU A 4 14.12 46.51 -30.41
N LEU A 5 14.17 46.76 -29.10
CA LEU A 5 14.75 45.82 -28.14
C LEU A 5 13.75 45.51 -27.04
N LEU A 6 13.19 44.31 -27.18
CA LEU A 6 12.86 43.38 -26.10
C LEU A 6 11.70 43.79 -25.18
N THR A 7 10.49 43.69 -25.74
CA THR A 7 9.46 42.88 -25.07
C THR A 7 10.06 41.50 -24.79
N SER A 8 10.73 41.33 -23.64
CA SER A 8 11.02 39.99 -23.14
C SER A 8 9.67 39.38 -22.81
N LEU A 9 9.13 38.61 -23.75
CA LEU A 9 8.12 37.61 -23.47
C LEU A 9 8.63 36.84 -22.24
N PHE A 10 7.99 37.06 -21.09
CA PHE A 10 7.87 36.01 -20.09
C PHE A 10 7.02 34.91 -20.72
N LEU A 11 7.58 34.21 -21.71
CA LEU A 11 7.25 32.83 -21.96
C LEU A 11 7.72 32.11 -20.69
N LYS A 12 6.87 32.11 -19.66
CA LYS A 12 6.91 31.04 -18.66
C LYS A 12 6.63 29.79 -19.47
N ALA A 13 7.69 29.21 -20.03
CA ALA A 13 7.68 27.83 -20.44
C ALA A 13 7.27 27.08 -19.17
N PHE A 14 5.99 26.75 -19.07
CA PHE A 14 5.50 25.74 -18.16
C PHE A 14 6.16 24.45 -18.62
N ILE A 15 7.42 24.24 -18.22
CA ILE A 15 8.04 22.93 -18.29
C ILE A 15 7.18 22.11 -17.34
N PRO A 16 6.39 21.14 -17.85
CA PRO A 16 5.63 20.27 -16.97
C PRO A 16 6.63 19.60 -16.04
N VAL A 17 6.55 19.94 -14.75
CA VAL A 17 7.33 19.25 -13.73
C VAL A 17 6.62 17.93 -13.53
N TYR A 18 7.16 16.89 -14.15
CA TYR A 18 6.73 15.51 -13.91
C TYR A 18 7.28 15.10 -12.56
N VAL A 19 6.39 14.99 -11.58
CA VAL A 19 6.72 14.48 -10.26
C VAL A 19 5.99 13.17 -10.10
N SER A 20 6.72 12.06 -10.05
CA SER A 20 6.12 10.77 -9.70
C SER A 20 5.55 10.84 -8.28
N GLY A 21 4.35 10.30 -8.11
CA GLY A 21 3.56 10.63 -6.94
C GLY A 21 2.27 9.86 -6.73
N TYR A 22 1.37 10.49 -5.98
CA TYR A 22 0.01 10.03 -5.76
C TYR A 22 -0.96 11.17 -6.04
N LYS A 23 -2.16 10.84 -6.51
CA LYS A 23 -3.25 11.77 -6.74
C LYS A 23 -4.46 11.35 -5.92
N ILE A 24 -5.00 12.27 -5.15
CA ILE A 24 -6.30 12.11 -4.50
C ILE A 24 -7.36 12.54 -5.52
N ASP A 25 -8.24 11.62 -5.91
CA ASP A 25 -9.30 11.92 -6.86
C ASP A 25 -10.41 12.79 -6.24
N GLN A 26 -11.15 13.51 -7.08
CA GLN A 26 -12.28 14.34 -6.68
C GLN A 26 -13.32 13.55 -5.87
N SER A 27 -13.46 12.25 -6.09
CA SER A 27 -14.32 11.38 -5.28
C SER A 27 -14.05 11.42 -3.78
N CYS A 28 -12.81 11.69 -3.38
CA CYS A 28 -12.41 11.81 -1.97
C CYS A 28 -12.71 13.18 -1.39
N GLU A 29 -12.61 14.23 -2.22
CA GLU A 29 -13.06 15.59 -1.88
C GLU A 29 -14.57 15.62 -1.69
N ASP A 30 -15.34 15.00 -2.59
CA ASP A 30 -16.80 14.90 -2.52
C ASP A 30 -17.26 14.15 -1.25
N LYS A 31 -16.44 13.22 -0.77
CA LYS A 31 -16.68 12.50 0.48
C LYS A 31 -16.25 13.28 1.71
N GLY A 32 -15.45 14.34 1.56
CA GLY A 32 -14.93 15.16 2.64
C GLY A 32 -13.84 14.46 3.46
N ILE A 33 -13.07 13.55 2.84
CA ILE A 33 -11.99 12.79 3.51
C ILE A 33 -10.62 12.96 2.83
N ALA A 34 -10.50 13.87 1.87
CA ALA A 34 -9.24 14.08 1.16
C ALA A 34 -8.09 14.44 2.09
N GLN A 35 -8.34 15.24 3.14
CA GLN A 35 -7.31 15.56 4.13
C GLN A 35 -6.90 14.34 4.97
N ASP A 36 -7.86 13.52 5.41
CA ASP A 36 -7.54 12.29 6.15
C ASP A 36 -6.66 11.34 5.32
N ILE A 37 -6.92 11.26 4.01
CA ILE A 37 -6.08 10.49 3.07
C ILE A 37 -4.70 11.11 2.94
N ARG A 38 -4.59 12.43 2.78
CA ARG A 38 -3.29 13.12 2.66
C ARG A 38 -2.41 12.90 3.90
N ASP A 39 -3.01 12.98 5.09
CA ASP A 39 -2.31 12.75 6.34
C ASP A 39 -1.90 11.27 6.48
N ALA A 40 -2.79 10.35 6.10
CA ALA A 40 -2.51 8.91 6.13
C ALA A 40 -1.44 8.51 5.11
N MET A 41 -1.43 9.07 3.90
CA MET A 41 -0.37 8.86 2.90
C MET A 41 0.97 9.37 3.42
N THR A 42 1.00 10.56 4.02
CA THR A 42 2.20 11.10 4.68
C THR A 42 2.73 10.12 5.73
N SER A 43 1.86 9.63 6.61
CA SER A 43 2.27 8.65 7.62
C SER A 43 2.71 7.32 7.02
N ALA A 44 2.07 6.84 5.95
CA ALA A 44 2.47 5.63 5.23
C ALA A 44 3.89 5.76 4.65
N PHE A 45 4.23 6.90 4.04
CA PHE A 45 5.58 7.15 3.52
C PHE A 45 6.64 7.21 4.63
N GLU A 46 6.31 7.84 5.76
CA GLU A 46 7.19 7.85 6.93
C GLU A 46 7.44 6.43 7.47
N LYS A 47 6.40 5.60 7.58
CA LYS A 47 6.52 4.20 7.99
C LYS A 47 7.39 3.41 7.03
N ALA A 48 7.18 3.57 5.72
CA ALA A 48 7.99 2.91 4.70
C ALA A 48 9.46 3.36 4.76
N TYR A 49 9.69 4.66 4.99
CA TYR A 49 11.03 5.22 5.13
C TYR A 49 11.74 4.71 6.39
N ASP A 50 11.03 4.61 7.52
CA ASP A 50 11.58 4.08 8.76
C ASP A 50 11.94 2.58 8.64
N ALA A 51 11.09 1.77 8.00
CA ALA A 51 11.41 0.38 7.71
C ALA A 51 12.60 0.23 6.76
N TYR A 52 12.66 1.03 5.70
CA TYR A 52 13.82 1.08 4.80
C TYR A 52 15.09 1.40 5.61
N GLY A 53 15.04 2.45 6.43
CA GLY A 53 16.14 2.90 7.26
C GLY A 53 16.65 1.84 8.22
N ILE A 54 15.74 1.04 8.83
CA ILE A 54 16.11 -0.11 9.65
C ILE A 54 16.91 -1.11 8.82
N LEU A 55 16.39 -1.55 7.66
CA LEU A 55 17.03 -2.61 6.87
C LEU A 55 18.40 -2.22 6.30
N VAL A 56 18.62 -0.94 5.97
CA VAL A 56 19.88 -0.47 5.34
C VAL A 56 20.91 0.06 6.34
N SER A 57 20.62 0.01 7.66
CA SER A 57 21.52 0.52 8.70
C SER A 57 21.97 -0.57 9.69
N PRO A 58 22.63 -1.65 9.24
CA PRO A 58 23.20 -2.65 10.16
C PRO A 58 24.38 -2.05 10.98
N PRO A 59 24.65 -2.58 12.19
CA PRO A 59 23.97 -3.71 12.83
C PRO A 59 22.61 -3.34 13.40
N LEU A 60 21.65 -4.27 13.29
CA LEU A 60 20.28 -4.07 13.79
C LEU A 60 20.21 -4.22 15.31
N HIS A 61 19.40 -3.37 15.94
CA HIS A 61 19.08 -3.51 17.37
C HIS A 61 18.19 -4.74 17.63
N ALA A 62 18.23 -5.27 18.85
CA ALA A 62 17.52 -6.49 19.24
C ALA A 62 16.02 -6.47 18.92
N GLU A 63 15.34 -5.32 19.10
CA GLU A 63 13.90 -5.22 18.81
C GLU A 63 13.60 -5.17 17.31
N ALA A 64 14.52 -4.68 16.49
CA ALA A 64 14.39 -4.76 15.03
C ALA A 64 14.60 -6.20 14.55
N LEU A 65 15.56 -6.92 15.13
CA LEU A 65 15.74 -8.36 14.89
C LEU A 65 14.54 -9.18 15.34
N GLU A 66 13.94 -8.85 16.49
CA GLU A 66 12.70 -9.48 16.97
C GLU A 66 11.54 -9.26 15.97
N LEU A 67 11.35 -8.03 15.47
CA LEU A 67 10.34 -7.72 14.47
C LEU A 67 10.56 -8.46 13.14
N LEU A 68 11.81 -8.54 12.68
CA LEU A 68 12.17 -9.36 11.51
C LEU A 68 11.88 -10.84 11.75
N GLY A 69 12.19 -11.33 12.95
CA GLY A 69 11.92 -12.70 13.37
C GLY A 69 10.43 -13.05 13.34
N PHE A 70 9.57 -12.09 13.65
CA PHE A 70 8.13 -12.27 13.57
C PHE A 70 7.63 -12.31 12.12
N LEU A 71 8.11 -11.42 11.26
CA LEU A 71 7.47 -11.17 9.96
C LEU A 71 8.15 -11.83 8.76
N PHE A 72 9.41 -12.25 8.88
CA PHE A 72 10.18 -12.77 7.75
C PHE A 72 10.96 -14.07 8.04
N ALA A 73 11.29 -14.36 9.30
CA ALA A 73 12.11 -15.52 9.62
C ALA A 73 11.29 -16.80 9.84
N LYS A 74 11.86 -17.93 9.40
CA LYS A 74 11.41 -19.27 9.80
C LYS A 74 11.78 -19.55 11.26
N ASP A 75 11.10 -20.50 11.87
CA ASP A 75 11.43 -20.93 13.23
C ASP A 75 12.88 -21.44 13.31
N GLY A 76 13.65 -20.91 14.27
CA GLY A 76 15.06 -21.25 14.47
C GLY A 76 16.05 -20.55 13.53
N VAL A 77 15.58 -19.77 12.55
CA VAL A 77 16.45 -18.93 11.71
C VAL A 77 16.76 -17.63 12.45
N ASP A 78 18.06 -17.30 12.52
CA ASP A 78 18.52 -16.01 13.05
C ASP A 78 18.12 -14.88 12.09
N PRO A 79 17.29 -13.91 12.52
CA PRO A 79 16.85 -12.81 11.66
C PRO A 79 18.00 -11.92 11.16
N ALA A 80 19.14 -11.88 11.87
CA ALA A 80 20.30 -11.10 11.43
C ALA A 80 20.85 -11.63 10.10
N LYS A 81 20.82 -12.96 9.91
CA LYS A 81 21.29 -13.61 8.68
C LYS A 81 20.46 -13.24 7.45
N LEU A 82 19.17 -12.95 7.61
CA LEU A 82 18.33 -12.50 6.49
C LEU A 82 18.87 -11.20 5.86
N VAL A 83 19.42 -10.32 6.69
CA VAL A 83 20.00 -9.05 6.24
C VAL A 83 21.44 -9.25 5.76
N GLU A 84 22.26 -9.99 6.52
CA GLU A 84 23.67 -10.27 6.16
C GLU A 84 23.82 -11.02 4.83
N GLU A 85 22.90 -11.94 4.54
CA GLU A 85 22.87 -12.73 3.31
C GLU A 85 22.13 -12.01 2.16
N GLY A 86 21.68 -10.77 2.36
CA GLY A 86 21.00 -9.97 1.34
C GLY A 86 19.58 -10.44 0.97
N LYS A 87 18.99 -11.35 1.73
CA LYS A 87 17.64 -11.90 1.47
C LYS A 87 16.52 -10.86 1.56
N MET A 88 16.76 -9.74 2.24
CA MET A 88 15.81 -8.62 2.34
C MET A 88 15.82 -7.66 1.13
N ALA A 89 16.59 -7.94 0.08
CA ALA A 89 16.75 -7.04 -1.06
C ALA A 89 15.42 -6.63 -1.73
N LYS A 90 14.48 -7.58 -1.89
CA LYS A 90 13.15 -7.30 -2.44
C LYS A 90 12.36 -6.32 -1.56
N THR A 91 12.29 -6.59 -0.26
CA THR A 91 11.62 -5.69 0.70
C THR A 91 12.26 -4.29 0.73
N ILE A 92 13.59 -4.21 0.70
CA ILE A 92 14.32 -2.92 0.62
C ILE A 92 13.91 -2.15 -0.64
N SER A 93 13.91 -2.84 -1.80
CA SER A 93 13.51 -2.24 -3.08
C SER A 93 12.08 -1.71 -3.03
N VAL A 94 11.13 -2.51 -2.53
CA VAL A 94 9.71 -2.11 -2.38
C VAL A 94 9.57 -0.84 -1.54
N LEU A 95 10.15 -0.82 -0.34
CA LEU A 95 10.04 0.32 0.59
C LEU A 95 10.68 1.59 0.04
N GLN A 96 11.82 1.44 -0.65
CA GLN A 96 12.50 2.54 -1.33
C GLN A 96 11.66 3.07 -2.50
N ASN A 97 11.17 2.18 -3.35
CA ASN A 97 10.41 2.53 -4.54
C ASN A 97 9.10 3.25 -4.20
N ILE A 98 8.37 2.83 -3.16
CA ILE A 98 7.20 3.56 -2.67
C ILE A 98 7.56 5.02 -2.33
N ASN A 99 8.67 5.23 -1.62
CA ASN A 99 9.13 6.57 -1.25
C ASN A 99 9.65 7.39 -2.45
N THR A 100 10.26 6.75 -3.45
CA THR A 100 10.81 7.44 -4.62
C THR A 100 9.76 7.73 -5.67
N ASN A 101 8.85 6.79 -5.91
CA ASN A 101 7.92 6.84 -7.04
C ASN A 101 6.54 7.38 -6.67
N MET A 102 6.12 7.30 -5.40
CA MET A 102 4.72 7.61 -5.03
C MET A 102 4.58 8.77 -4.05
N ARG A 103 5.67 9.30 -3.48
CA ARG A 103 5.61 10.16 -2.28
C ARG A 103 4.97 11.53 -2.48
N ASN A 104 5.09 12.11 -3.66
CA ASN A 104 4.68 13.49 -3.88
C ASN A 104 3.21 13.58 -4.29
N GLU A 105 2.47 14.52 -3.75
CA GLU A 105 1.07 14.71 -4.18
C GLU A 105 1.02 15.43 -5.53
N VAL A 106 0.36 14.80 -6.50
CA VAL A 106 0.06 15.36 -7.82
C VAL A 106 -1.22 16.19 -7.73
N THR A 107 -1.05 17.50 -7.58
CA THR A 107 -2.18 18.44 -7.39
C THR A 107 -2.65 19.10 -8.71
N GLY A 108 -3.91 19.54 -8.73
CA GLY A 108 -4.48 20.31 -9.83
C GLY A 108 -4.55 19.55 -11.16
N HIS A 109 -4.18 20.26 -12.24
CA HIS A 109 -4.22 19.75 -13.62
C HIS A 109 -2.98 18.95 -14.03
N ALA A 110 -2.07 18.66 -13.10
CA ALA A 110 -0.91 17.82 -13.40
C ALA A 110 -1.37 16.41 -13.81
N SER A 111 -0.75 15.89 -14.86
CA SER A 111 -0.93 14.53 -15.34
C SER A 111 -0.25 13.55 -14.40
N VAL A 112 -0.89 12.40 -14.22
CA VAL A 112 -0.34 11.25 -13.50
C VAL A 112 0.45 10.36 -14.45
N LEU A 113 1.53 9.78 -13.95
CA LEU A 113 2.43 8.88 -14.66
C LEU A 113 2.08 7.41 -14.38
N PRO A 114 2.56 6.45 -15.18
CA PRO A 114 2.22 5.03 -14.98
C PRO A 114 2.70 4.41 -13.66
N LYS A 115 3.73 4.99 -13.03
CA LYS A 115 4.19 4.59 -11.69
C LYS A 115 3.45 5.30 -10.55
N ASP A 116 2.58 6.26 -10.87
CA ASP A 116 1.81 6.99 -9.87
C ASP A 116 0.63 6.17 -9.38
N VAL A 117 0.08 6.63 -8.26
CA VAL A 117 -1.12 6.07 -7.64
C VAL A 117 -2.27 7.07 -7.71
N VAL A 118 -3.46 6.64 -8.09
CA VAL A 118 -4.69 7.45 -8.02
C VAL A 118 -5.65 6.82 -7.01
N ILE A 119 -6.05 7.59 -6.00
CA ILE A 119 -6.88 7.12 -4.89
C ILE A 119 -8.33 7.58 -5.08
N PHE A 120 -9.26 6.63 -5.11
CA PHE A 120 -10.69 6.84 -5.28
C PHE A 120 -11.48 6.47 -4.03
N CYS A 121 -12.48 7.28 -3.69
CA CYS A 121 -13.32 7.10 -2.49
C CYS A 121 -14.78 6.78 -2.78
N HIS A 122 -15.13 6.69 -4.06
CA HIS A 122 -16.39 6.15 -4.51
C HIS A 122 -16.28 5.68 -5.96
N PHE A 123 -17.34 5.04 -6.43
CA PHE A 123 -17.33 4.34 -7.69
C PHE A 123 -18.02 5.07 -8.85
N ASN A 124 -18.32 6.37 -8.74
CA ASN A 124 -19.07 7.09 -9.78
C ASN A 124 -18.39 7.07 -11.16
N ARG A 125 -17.07 6.79 -11.22
CA ARG A 125 -16.31 6.58 -12.47
C ARG A 125 -16.73 5.34 -13.25
N TRP A 126 -17.32 4.35 -12.60
CA TRP A 126 -17.79 3.16 -13.27
C TRP A 126 -19.16 3.41 -13.90
N LYS A 127 -19.28 3.15 -15.20
CA LYS A 127 -20.53 3.27 -15.98
C LYS A 127 -20.86 1.95 -16.68
N PRO A 128 -22.14 1.54 -16.74
CA PRO A 128 -22.52 0.35 -17.50
C PRO A 128 -22.17 0.53 -18.98
N VAL A 129 -21.71 -0.54 -19.62
CA VAL A 129 -21.47 -0.56 -21.06
C VAL A 129 -22.77 -0.87 -21.79
N GLU A 130 -23.16 -0.01 -22.73
CA GLU A 130 -24.40 -0.21 -23.50
C GLU A 130 -24.29 -1.48 -24.36
N GLY A 131 -25.31 -2.35 -24.27
CA GLY A 131 -25.36 -3.62 -25.01
C GLY A 131 -24.56 -4.77 -24.41
N GLU A 132 -23.83 -4.57 -23.31
CA GLU A 132 -23.04 -5.60 -22.63
C GLU A 132 -23.53 -5.80 -21.18
N GLU A 133 -24.20 -6.92 -20.92
CA GLU A 133 -24.70 -7.23 -19.58
C GLU A 133 -23.55 -7.42 -18.58
N ASP A 134 -23.70 -6.84 -17.39
CA ASP A 134 -22.75 -6.90 -16.27
C ASP A 134 -21.34 -6.31 -16.50
N LEU A 135 -21.05 -5.77 -17.69
CA LEU A 135 -19.81 -5.04 -17.96
C LEU A 135 -19.95 -3.55 -17.67
N TRP A 136 -18.96 -3.03 -16.95
CA TRP A 136 -18.84 -1.61 -16.64
C TRP A 136 -17.48 -1.10 -17.08
N ARG A 137 -17.48 0.13 -17.60
CA ARG A 137 -16.29 0.85 -18.01
C ARG A 137 -15.89 1.87 -16.95
N ASP A 138 -14.61 1.91 -16.61
CA ASP A 138 -14.03 3.01 -15.86
C ASP A 138 -13.86 4.22 -16.79
N THR A 139 -14.56 5.33 -16.50
CA THR A 139 -14.48 6.55 -17.30
C THR A 139 -13.14 7.28 -17.23
N THR A 140 -12.28 6.92 -16.27
CA THR A 140 -10.96 7.55 -16.13
C THR A 140 -9.93 6.98 -17.09
N ASN A 141 -10.13 5.73 -17.50
CA ASN A 141 -9.02 4.92 -18.02
C ASN A 141 -9.47 3.95 -19.14
N GLY A 142 -10.77 3.78 -19.33
CA GLY A 142 -11.38 3.04 -20.43
C GLY A 142 -11.55 1.54 -20.18
N ILE A 143 -10.99 0.98 -19.10
CA ILE A 143 -11.04 -0.47 -18.82
C ILE A 143 -12.46 -0.93 -18.54
N LYS A 144 -12.80 -2.10 -19.10
CA LYS A 144 -14.04 -2.80 -18.83
C LYS A 144 -13.80 -3.93 -17.84
N LEU A 145 -14.74 -4.12 -16.91
CA LEU A 145 -14.75 -5.30 -16.05
C LEU A 145 -16.17 -5.67 -15.60
N LYS A 146 -16.28 -6.88 -15.06
CA LYS A 146 -17.50 -7.35 -14.39
C LYS A 146 -17.61 -6.73 -13.02
N PHE A 147 -18.38 -5.65 -12.94
CA PHE A 147 -18.34 -4.76 -11.79
C PHE A 147 -18.97 -5.33 -10.52
N LYS A 148 -19.98 -6.17 -10.67
CA LYS A 148 -20.65 -6.85 -9.55
C LYS A 148 -19.76 -7.93 -8.91
N GLU A 149 -18.78 -8.43 -9.66
CA GLU A 149 -17.80 -9.43 -9.18
C GLU A 149 -16.60 -8.77 -8.49
N GLN A 150 -16.52 -7.43 -8.46
CA GLN A 150 -15.41 -6.73 -7.81
C GLN A 150 -15.57 -6.72 -6.29
N GLN A 151 -14.43 -6.93 -5.62
CA GLN A 151 -14.26 -6.63 -4.20
C GLN A 151 -14.64 -5.16 -3.91
N CYS A 152 -15.05 -4.85 -2.68
CA CYS A 152 -15.70 -3.59 -2.27
C CYS A 152 -17.15 -3.35 -2.74
N ARG A 153 -17.76 -4.20 -3.59
CA ARG A 153 -19.14 -4.00 -4.08
C ARG A 153 -20.22 -4.88 -3.47
N GLY A 154 -19.85 -5.84 -2.63
CA GLY A 154 -20.82 -6.59 -1.82
C GLY A 154 -21.59 -7.68 -2.58
N GLY A 155 -21.02 -8.25 -3.64
CA GLY A 155 -21.62 -9.36 -4.40
C GLY A 155 -21.62 -10.68 -3.63
N THR A 156 -20.69 -10.85 -2.70
CA THR A 156 -20.55 -12.00 -1.80
C THR A 156 -20.45 -11.57 -0.33
N ASN A 157 -20.66 -12.51 0.61
CA ASN A 157 -20.52 -12.24 2.05
C ASN A 157 -19.07 -11.90 2.47
N LEU A 158 -18.06 -12.24 1.64
CA LEU A 158 -16.65 -11.91 1.88
C LEU A 158 -16.28 -10.49 1.40
N ASP A 159 -17.02 -9.93 0.43
CA ASP A 159 -16.78 -8.58 -0.11
C ASP A 159 -17.06 -7.44 0.89
N LYS A 160 -17.64 -7.77 2.04
CA LYS A 160 -17.86 -6.83 3.15
C LYS A 160 -16.64 -6.65 4.06
N VAL A 161 -15.54 -7.36 3.80
CA VAL A 161 -14.33 -7.36 4.62
C VAL A 161 -13.21 -6.51 4.03
N ALA A 162 -13.13 -6.40 2.70
CA ALA A 162 -12.12 -5.58 2.03
C ALA A 162 -12.23 -4.11 2.49
N LEU A 163 -11.08 -3.49 2.76
CA LEU A 163 -10.98 -2.07 3.15
C LEU A 163 -10.72 -1.19 1.93
N ALA A 164 -9.88 -1.68 1.04
CA ALA A 164 -9.55 -1.10 -0.25
C ALA A 164 -9.19 -2.23 -1.22
N VAL A 165 -8.98 -1.86 -2.48
CA VAL A 165 -8.48 -2.73 -3.54
C VAL A 165 -7.59 -1.93 -4.48
N THR A 166 -6.58 -2.59 -5.06
CA THR A 166 -5.67 -2.00 -6.04
C THR A 166 -5.87 -2.59 -7.42
N PHE A 167 -5.90 -1.74 -8.44
CA PHE A 167 -5.90 -2.11 -9.84
C PHE A 167 -4.65 -1.56 -10.53
N ASN A 168 -4.02 -2.39 -11.34
CA ASN A 168 -2.92 -2.02 -12.24
C ASN A 168 -3.48 -2.02 -13.67
N PRO A 169 -4.16 -0.94 -14.11
CA PRO A 169 -4.80 -0.89 -15.41
C PRO A 169 -3.82 -0.90 -16.60
N GLU A 170 -4.17 -1.62 -17.66
CA GLU A 170 -3.50 -1.61 -18.96
C GLU A 170 -4.53 -1.30 -20.04
N THR A 171 -4.17 -0.48 -21.04
CA THR A 171 -5.04 -0.22 -22.19
C THR A 171 -5.09 -1.45 -23.09
N GLU A 172 -6.29 -1.89 -23.45
CA GLU A 172 -6.54 -3.02 -24.35
C GLU A 172 -6.18 -2.76 -25.84
N ASP A 173 -5.60 -1.60 -26.20
CA ASP A 173 -5.35 -1.27 -27.61
C ASP A 173 -4.16 -2.04 -28.20
N GLU A 174 -4.46 -2.73 -29.31
CA GLU A 174 -3.74 -3.80 -29.99
C GLU A 174 -2.36 -3.45 -30.59
N ASP A 175 -1.85 -2.22 -30.40
CA ASP A 175 -0.56 -1.78 -30.96
C ASP A 175 0.41 -1.36 -29.84
N ILE A 176 1.16 -2.34 -29.30
CA ILE A 176 2.36 -2.05 -28.51
C ILE A 176 3.29 -1.20 -29.37
N THR A 177 3.39 0.08 -29.08
CA THR A 177 4.31 0.97 -29.79
C THR A 177 5.70 0.77 -29.21
N TRP A 178 6.64 0.26 -30.00
CA TRP A 178 8.02 0.05 -29.56
C TRP A 178 8.89 1.27 -29.91
N ARG A 179 9.71 1.74 -28.96
CA ARG A 179 10.75 2.76 -29.20
C ARG A 179 12.07 2.30 -28.60
N ASN A 180 13.09 2.14 -29.42
CA ASN A 180 14.43 1.69 -29.00
C ASN A 180 14.42 0.36 -28.22
N GLY A 181 13.54 -0.58 -28.57
CA GLY A 181 13.39 -1.84 -27.85
C GLY A 181 12.64 -1.74 -26.52
N VAL A 182 12.06 -0.58 -26.21
CA VAL A 182 11.21 -0.36 -25.03
C VAL A 182 9.77 -0.15 -25.50
N ALA A 183 8.83 -0.92 -24.94
CA ALA A 183 7.40 -0.67 -25.16
C ALA A 183 7.02 0.71 -24.60
N ILE A 184 6.51 1.61 -25.45
CA ILE A 184 5.89 2.87 -25.05
C ILE A 184 4.56 2.50 -24.37
N GLU A 185 4.41 2.98 -23.14
CA GLU A 185 3.49 2.46 -22.12
C GLU A 185 1.99 2.48 -22.54
N SER A 186 1.42 1.28 -22.73
CA SER A 186 -0.01 0.97 -22.53
C SER A 186 -0.43 1.02 -21.05
N ARG A 187 0.55 1.23 -20.16
CA ARG A 187 0.37 1.21 -18.73
C ARG A 187 -0.23 2.51 -18.24
N GLN A 188 -1.24 2.37 -17.39
CA GLN A 188 -1.89 3.48 -16.72
C GLN A 188 -1.47 3.49 -15.23
N PRO A 189 -1.63 4.63 -14.53
CA PRO A 189 -1.33 4.71 -13.11
C PRO A 189 -2.06 3.63 -12.31
N THR A 190 -1.41 3.17 -11.24
CA THR A 190 -2.04 2.30 -10.23
C THR A 190 -3.29 3.00 -9.68
N GLN A 191 -4.40 2.28 -9.53
CA GLN A 191 -5.61 2.82 -8.92
C GLN A 191 -5.88 2.13 -7.59
N ILE A 192 -6.03 2.90 -6.52
CA ILE A 192 -6.51 2.42 -5.23
C ILE A 192 -7.98 2.83 -5.09
N GLN A 193 -8.87 1.87 -4.86
CA GLN A 193 -10.28 2.11 -4.55
C GLN A 193 -10.53 1.80 -3.08
N LEU A 194 -10.83 2.82 -2.27
CA LEU A 194 -11.32 2.60 -0.92
C LEU A 194 -12.76 2.09 -0.97
N CYS A 195 -13.08 1.03 -0.22
CA CYS A 195 -14.44 0.53 -0.17
C CYS A 195 -15.37 1.58 0.49
N THR A 196 -16.59 1.74 -0.02
CA THR A 196 -17.49 2.82 0.44
C THR A 196 -17.84 2.73 1.92
N TRP A 197 -17.96 1.52 2.46
CA TRP A 197 -18.22 1.32 3.88
C TRP A 197 -17.01 1.75 4.74
N PHE A 198 -15.78 1.55 4.24
CA PHE A 198 -14.56 1.96 4.92
C PHE A 198 -14.41 3.48 4.89
N VAL A 199 -14.76 4.12 3.76
CA VAL A 199 -14.89 5.58 3.66
C VAL A 199 -15.88 6.12 4.68
N ASP A 200 -17.06 5.52 4.80
CA ASP A 200 -18.05 5.95 5.81
C ASP A 200 -17.53 5.73 7.24
N TRP A 201 -16.78 4.67 7.47
CA TRP A 201 -16.12 4.39 8.75
C TRP A 201 -15.06 5.46 9.10
N ILE A 202 -14.20 5.85 8.15
CA ILE A 202 -13.21 6.94 8.31
C ILE A 202 -13.92 8.23 8.73
N LYS A 203 -15.00 8.59 8.03
CA LYS A 203 -15.78 9.81 8.32
C LYS A 203 -16.38 9.83 9.73
N GLN A 204 -16.89 8.68 10.19
CA GLN A 204 -17.55 8.58 11.50
C GLN A 204 -16.54 8.53 12.65
N LYS A 205 -15.41 7.87 12.43
CA LYS A 205 -14.36 7.73 13.42
C LYS A 205 -13.38 8.87 13.23
N LYS A 206 -13.71 10.08 13.75
CA LYS A 206 -12.81 11.26 13.85
C LYS A 206 -11.35 10.78 13.96
N PHE A 207 -10.64 10.78 12.84
CA PHE A 207 -9.37 10.08 12.74
C PHE A 207 -8.39 10.76 13.69
N LYS A 208 -7.61 9.95 14.40
CA LYS A 208 -6.53 10.45 15.25
C LYS A 208 -5.25 10.06 14.58
N LEU A 209 -4.56 11.07 14.07
CA LEU A 209 -3.27 10.96 13.38
C LEU A 209 -2.22 10.28 14.27
N SER A 210 -1.13 9.81 13.66
CA SER A 210 0.04 9.26 14.36
C SER A 210 0.54 10.17 15.50
N ASP A 211 0.46 11.49 15.33
CA ASP A 211 0.83 12.49 16.34
C ASP A 211 -0.17 12.56 17.52
N ASP A 212 -1.45 12.28 17.28
CA ASP A 212 -2.45 12.16 18.34
C ASP A 212 -2.29 10.86 19.14
N ALA A 213 -1.68 9.84 18.52
CA ALA A 213 -1.35 8.58 19.18
C ALA A 213 -0.17 8.70 20.17
N GLN A 214 0.64 9.75 20.12
CA GLN A 214 1.65 9.97 21.17
C GLN A 214 1.04 10.48 22.49
N ARG A 215 -0.15 11.09 22.47
CA ARG A 215 -0.62 11.90 23.60
C ARG A 215 -1.51 11.21 24.63
N ARG A 216 -2.01 9.97 24.46
CA ARG A 216 -2.92 9.36 25.47
C ARG A 216 -2.85 7.83 25.60
N THR A 217 -2.88 7.38 26.86
CA THR A 217 -3.17 6.03 27.37
C THR A 217 -4.51 5.40 26.89
N ASN A 218 -5.27 6.06 26.00
CA ASN A 218 -6.58 5.65 25.51
C ASN A 218 -6.56 4.96 24.13
N ILE A 219 -5.40 4.88 23.48
CA ILE A 219 -5.20 4.14 22.21
C ILE A 219 -5.46 2.66 22.41
N GLY A 220 -5.02 2.12 23.56
CA GLY A 220 -5.35 0.77 23.98
C GLY A 220 -6.86 0.54 23.98
N ARG A 221 -7.66 1.40 24.62
CA ARG A 221 -9.13 1.23 24.72
C ARG A 221 -9.87 1.34 23.38
N ALA A 222 -9.47 2.25 22.49
CA ALA A 222 -10.13 2.39 21.19
C ALA A 222 -9.81 1.23 20.22
N MET A 223 -8.57 0.73 20.24
CA MET A 223 -8.15 -0.43 19.46
C MET A 223 -8.69 -1.74 20.05
N ILE A 224 -8.75 -1.84 21.37
CA ILE A 224 -9.43 -2.93 22.09
C ILE A 224 -10.90 -2.97 21.69
N ASN A 225 -11.64 -1.85 21.72
CA ASN A 225 -13.07 -1.84 21.33
C ASN A 225 -13.32 -2.21 19.86
N MET A 226 -12.35 -2.03 18.97
CA MET A 226 -12.44 -2.39 17.55
C MET A 226 -12.06 -3.86 17.31
N ALA A 227 -11.04 -4.35 18.02
CA ALA A 227 -10.72 -5.78 18.10
C ALA A 227 -11.84 -6.58 18.79
N GLU A 228 -12.55 -5.97 19.74
CA GLU A 228 -13.71 -6.52 20.47
C GLU A 228 -15.04 -6.36 19.72
N TRP A 229 -15.08 -5.63 18.59
CA TRP A 229 -16.21 -5.67 17.65
C TRP A 229 -16.19 -6.99 16.85
N ASN A 230 -16.29 -8.11 17.58
CA ASN A 230 -16.72 -9.49 17.30
C ASN A 230 -16.77 -10.09 15.88
N LEU A 231 -16.07 -9.57 14.87
CA LEU A 231 -16.10 -10.11 13.50
C LEU A 231 -14.74 -10.48 12.91
N PHE A 232 -13.61 -10.01 13.45
CA PHE A 232 -12.32 -10.12 12.73
C PHE A 232 -11.12 -10.71 13.48
N GLY A 233 -11.17 -10.97 14.79
CA GLY A 233 -10.05 -11.60 15.52
C GLY A 233 -8.70 -10.84 15.44
N LEU A 234 -8.76 -9.54 15.10
CA LEU A 234 -7.64 -8.64 14.85
C LEU A 234 -6.86 -8.32 16.12
N THR A 235 -5.55 -8.15 16.00
CA THR A 235 -4.67 -7.71 17.07
C THR A 235 -4.58 -6.19 17.13
N GLN A 236 -3.91 -5.63 18.16
CA GLN A 236 -3.84 -4.17 18.33
C GLN A 236 -3.10 -3.50 17.17
N ILE A 237 -2.00 -4.10 16.69
CA ILE A 237 -1.28 -3.58 15.51
C ILE A 237 -2.12 -3.64 14.24
N ASP A 238 -3.10 -4.54 14.18
CA ASP A 238 -3.96 -4.65 13.01
C ASP A 238 -4.90 -3.45 12.85
N ALA A 239 -5.33 -2.85 13.97
CA ALA A 239 -6.16 -1.65 14.00
C ALA A 239 -5.35 -0.35 14.17
N PHE A 240 -4.03 -0.46 14.41
CA PHE A 240 -3.16 0.70 14.61
C PHE A 240 -2.98 1.50 13.33
N ASN A 241 -3.34 2.79 13.40
CA ASN A 241 -3.40 3.71 12.27
C ASN A 241 -4.01 3.10 10.99
N LEU A 242 -5.10 2.35 11.11
CA LEU A 242 -5.61 1.47 10.04
C LEU A 242 -5.58 2.05 8.61
N LEU A 243 -5.97 3.31 8.40
CA LEU A 243 -5.97 3.93 7.06
C LEU A 243 -4.57 4.07 6.46
N ASP A 244 -3.55 4.49 7.22
CA ASP A 244 -2.19 4.63 6.69
C ASP A 244 -1.60 3.27 6.29
N LYS A 245 -1.89 2.25 7.09
CA LYS A 245 -1.45 0.88 6.82
C LYS A 245 -2.17 0.27 5.62
N VAL A 246 -3.48 0.49 5.49
CA VAL A 246 -4.24 0.09 4.29
C VAL A 246 -3.65 0.76 3.06
N LEU A 247 -3.45 2.08 3.08
CA LEU A 247 -2.86 2.77 1.94
C LEU A 247 -1.45 2.27 1.63
N LEU A 248 -0.63 1.97 2.63
CA LEU A 248 0.69 1.38 2.41
C LEU A 248 0.62 -0.02 1.81
N HIS A 249 -0.28 -0.87 2.30
CA HIS A 249 -0.56 -2.19 1.76
C HIS A 249 -0.95 -2.12 0.29
N GLU A 250 -1.95 -1.28 -0.04
CA GLU A 250 -2.41 -1.08 -1.41
C GLU A 250 -1.31 -0.51 -2.32
N MET A 251 -0.48 0.43 -1.83
CA MET A 251 0.68 0.92 -2.58
C MET A 251 1.66 -0.20 -2.94
N THR A 252 1.81 -1.24 -2.11
CA THR A 252 2.72 -2.35 -2.41
C THR A 252 2.22 -3.21 -3.58
N HIS A 253 0.91 -3.24 -3.85
CA HIS A 253 0.35 -3.85 -5.06
C HIS A 253 0.60 -3.00 -6.32
N GLY A 254 0.98 -1.73 -6.17
CA GLY A 254 1.19 -0.83 -7.29
C GLY A 254 2.49 -1.09 -8.07
N ARG A 255 2.45 -0.82 -9.37
CA ARG A 255 3.63 -0.88 -10.26
C ARG A 255 4.79 -0.01 -9.80
N GLY A 256 4.47 1.12 -9.18
CA GLY A 256 5.48 2.02 -8.63
C GLY A 256 6.26 1.41 -7.46
N ALA A 257 5.77 0.34 -6.82
CA ALA A 257 6.40 -0.27 -5.66
C ALA A 257 7.35 -1.39 -6.07
N TYR A 258 6.94 -2.24 -7.01
CA TYR A 258 7.78 -3.31 -7.53
C TYR A 258 7.48 -3.61 -8.99
N ALA A 259 8.53 -3.82 -9.77
CA ALA A 259 8.43 -4.34 -11.11
C ALA A 259 9.67 -5.20 -11.37
N GLU A 260 9.47 -6.46 -11.71
CA GLU A 260 10.55 -7.36 -12.14
C GLU A 260 10.53 -7.47 -13.66
N TYR A 261 11.69 -7.36 -14.31
CA TYR A 261 11.80 -7.36 -15.75
C TYR A 261 12.60 -8.57 -16.26
N ASN A 262 12.09 -9.21 -17.30
CA ASN A 262 12.72 -10.30 -18.01
C ASN A 262 12.79 -9.96 -19.51
N ASP A 263 13.99 -9.97 -20.08
CA ASP A 263 14.25 -9.54 -21.47
C ASP A 263 13.62 -8.19 -21.86
N GLY A 264 13.56 -7.24 -20.91
CA GLY A 264 12.99 -5.90 -21.10
C GLY A 264 11.46 -5.82 -20.97
N MET A 265 10.79 -6.95 -20.74
CA MET A 265 9.36 -7.05 -20.45
C MET A 265 9.14 -7.12 -18.93
N VAL A 266 8.05 -6.55 -18.41
CA VAL A 266 7.72 -6.72 -16.99
C VAL A 266 7.07 -8.08 -16.79
N GLU A 267 7.63 -8.89 -15.90
CA GLU A 267 7.15 -10.21 -15.52
C GLU A 267 6.27 -10.16 -14.26
N VAL A 268 6.60 -9.27 -13.32
CA VAL A 268 5.84 -9.09 -12.06
C VAL A 268 5.57 -7.61 -11.83
N GLU A 269 4.33 -7.26 -11.50
CA GLU A 269 3.90 -5.90 -11.15
C GLU A 269 3.31 -5.85 -9.74
N GLY A 270 3.93 -5.06 -8.87
CA GLY A 270 3.56 -4.98 -7.47
C GLY A 270 3.78 -6.30 -6.71
N LEU A 271 3.29 -6.33 -5.49
CA LEU A 271 3.27 -7.52 -4.64
C LEU A 271 1.90 -8.18 -4.67
N ALA A 272 1.82 -9.41 -4.14
CA ALA A 272 0.59 -10.17 -4.05
C ALA A 272 -0.01 -10.13 -2.64
N ASP A 273 -1.30 -10.46 -2.56
CA ASP A 273 -1.94 -10.90 -1.33
C ASP A 273 -1.74 -12.40 -1.17
N VAL A 274 -0.59 -12.76 -0.61
CA VAL A 274 -0.15 -14.15 -0.53
C VAL A 274 -1.14 -14.96 0.32
N PRO A 275 -1.65 -16.10 -0.17
CA PRO A 275 -2.57 -16.93 0.59
C PRO A 275 -1.93 -17.38 1.91
N SER A 276 -2.68 -17.29 3.00
CA SER A 276 -2.27 -17.96 4.23
C SER A 276 -2.22 -19.46 3.98
N THR A 277 -1.25 -20.15 4.57
CA THR A 277 -1.15 -21.63 4.55
C THR A 277 -2.32 -22.32 5.26
N THR A 278 -3.32 -21.56 5.74
CA THR A 278 -4.56 -22.05 6.31
C THR A 278 -5.58 -22.35 5.21
N ARG A 279 -5.98 -23.62 5.07
CA ARG A 279 -7.25 -23.96 4.41
C ARG A 279 -8.39 -23.74 5.40
N LEU A 280 -9.21 -22.71 5.22
CA LEU A 280 -10.47 -22.62 5.96
C LEU A 280 -11.40 -23.72 5.39
N LEU A 281 -11.77 -24.69 6.22
CA LEU A 281 -12.62 -25.84 5.85
C LEU A 281 -12.13 -26.67 4.64
N GLY A 282 -10.81 -26.73 4.40
CA GLY A 282 -10.23 -27.58 3.35
C GLY A 282 -10.45 -27.11 1.90
N LEU A 283 -11.17 -26.00 1.66
CA LEU A 283 -11.62 -25.58 0.32
C LEU A 283 -11.22 -24.15 -0.08
N PHE A 284 -10.85 -23.27 0.85
CA PHE A 284 -10.46 -21.87 0.52
C PHE A 284 -9.21 -21.43 1.28
N THR A 285 -8.22 -20.91 0.56
CA THR A 285 -7.05 -20.20 1.12
C THR A 285 -7.39 -18.72 1.20
N SER A 286 -7.54 -18.18 2.40
CA SER A 286 -7.68 -16.74 2.61
C SER A 286 -6.30 -16.08 2.54
N PRO A 287 -6.14 -14.89 1.96
CA PRO A 287 -4.90 -14.11 2.04
C PRO A 287 -4.37 -13.97 3.47
N ALA A 288 -3.06 -13.83 3.61
CA ALA A 288 -2.37 -13.68 4.87
C ALA A 288 -2.51 -12.25 5.44
N TYR A 289 -3.74 -11.88 5.78
CA TYR A 289 -4.07 -10.60 6.40
C TYR A 289 -3.99 -10.63 7.92
N GLY A 290 -3.43 -9.56 8.46
CA GLY A 290 -3.25 -9.30 9.88
C GLY A 290 -2.07 -10.03 10.48
N TRP A 291 -1.67 -9.56 11.67
CA TRP A 291 -0.48 -9.98 12.40
C TRP A 291 -0.35 -11.50 12.52
N LYS A 292 -1.42 -12.19 12.89
CA LYS A 292 -1.40 -13.65 13.09
C LYS A 292 -1.13 -14.40 11.78
N ALA A 293 -1.69 -13.94 10.67
CA ALA A 293 -1.49 -14.59 9.39
C ALA A 293 -0.12 -14.28 8.81
N ALA A 294 0.39 -13.04 8.97
CA ALA A 294 1.75 -12.67 8.61
C ALA A 294 2.80 -13.46 9.42
N LEU A 295 2.62 -13.60 10.74
CA LEU A 295 3.45 -14.46 11.59
C LEU A 295 3.49 -15.91 11.07
N ARG A 296 2.33 -16.43 10.66
CA ARG A 296 2.21 -17.78 10.13
C ARG A 296 2.90 -17.91 8.78
N LEU A 297 2.71 -16.94 7.89
CA LEU A 297 3.34 -16.90 6.58
C LEU A 297 4.87 -16.87 6.71
N ALA A 298 5.41 -16.08 7.64
CA ALA A 298 6.83 -16.06 7.93
C ALA A 298 7.37 -17.47 8.25
N ARG A 299 6.65 -18.23 9.09
CA ARG A 299 7.03 -19.58 9.53
C ARG A 299 6.81 -20.67 8.49
N GLU A 300 5.68 -20.64 7.81
CA GLU A 300 5.17 -21.78 7.02
C GLU A 300 5.16 -21.53 5.50
N GLY A 301 5.27 -20.28 5.05
CA GLY A 301 5.31 -19.94 3.62
C GLY A 301 6.62 -20.37 2.94
N ASP A 302 6.87 -19.85 1.75
CA ASP A 302 8.14 -20.07 1.06
C ASP A 302 9.29 -19.32 1.75
N ASP A 303 10.52 -19.62 1.35
CA ASP A 303 11.68 -18.79 1.65
C ASP A 303 11.59 -17.45 0.90
N LEU A 304 12.27 -16.41 1.40
CA LEU A 304 12.27 -15.08 0.80
C LEU A 304 12.64 -15.14 -0.69
N GLY A 305 11.88 -14.42 -1.51
CA GLY A 305 11.95 -14.48 -2.98
C GLY A 305 11.00 -15.49 -3.63
N GLY A 306 10.38 -16.39 -2.86
CA GLY A 306 9.34 -17.31 -3.36
C GLY A 306 7.99 -16.60 -3.61
N GLU A 307 7.11 -17.25 -4.37
CA GLU A 307 5.78 -16.73 -4.68
C GLU A 307 4.90 -16.63 -3.43
N ALA A 308 4.98 -17.63 -2.54
CA ALA A 308 4.25 -17.65 -1.27
C ALA A 308 5.12 -17.20 -0.09
N ALA A 309 6.08 -16.29 -0.34
CA ALA A 309 7.00 -15.79 0.66
C ALA A 309 6.47 -14.52 1.36
N PRO A 310 6.89 -14.24 2.61
CA PRO A 310 6.46 -13.05 3.34
C PRO A 310 6.93 -11.72 2.72
N ASP A 311 8.04 -11.69 1.97
CA ASP A 311 8.49 -10.51 1.21
C ASP A 311 7.73 -10.29 -0.11
N ASN A 312 6.85 -11.22 -0.48
CA ASN A 312 5.88 -11.05 -1.57
C ASN A 312 4.48 -10.66 -1.07
N ASN A 313 4.26 -10.59 0.26
CA ASN A 313 2.95 -10.31 0.86
C ASN A 313 2.82 -8.83 1.27
N ALA A 314 1.84 -8.15 0.69
CA ALA A 314 1.58 -6.73 0.94
C ALA A 314 1.39 -6.38 2.43
N ASP A 315 0.60 -7.17 3.16
CA ASP A 315 0.32 -6.89 4.57
C ASP A 315 1.53 -7.15 5.48
N THR A 316 2.39 -8.12 5.15
CA THR A 316 3.64 -8.34 5.89
C THR A 316 4.52 -7.09 5.83
N ILE A 317 4.66 -6.47 4.65
CA ILE A 317 5.45 -5.25 4.48
C ILE A 317 4.81 -4.07 5.20
N ALA A 318 3.49 -3.90 5.09
CA ALA A 318 2.76 -2.83 5.77
C ALA A 318 2.85 -2.95 7.32
N LEU A 319 2.78 -4.17 7.85
CA LEU A 319 2.99 -4.47 9.27
C LEU A 319 4.44 -4.22 9.70
N PHE A 320 5.42 -4.60 8.89
CA PHE A 320 6.83 -4.34 9.17
C PHE A 320 7.13 -2.84 9.22
N ALA A 321 6.58 -2.07 8.28
CA ALA A 321 6.67 -0.61 8.26
C ALA A 321 6.02 0.03 9.49
N SER A 322 4.84 -0.45 9.87
CA SER A 322 4.15 0.00 11.09
C SER A 322 4.95 -0.30 12.36
N GLY A 323 5.53 -1.50 12.47
CA GLY A 323 6.40 -1.88 13.57
C GLY A 323 7.68 -1.07 13.63
N SER A 324 8.31 -0.82 12.49
CA SER A 324 9.53 -0.02 12.37
C SER A 324 9.32 1.41 12.87
N TRP A 325 8.21 2.02 12.50
CA TRP A 325 7.82 3.33 13.01
C TRP A 325 7.58 3.32 14.53
N LEU A 326 6.94 2.28 15.08
CA LEU A 326 6.75 2.13 16.52
C LEU A 326 8.08 2.03 17.28
N LEU A 327 9.07 1.30 16.73
CA LEU A 327 10.41 1.17 17.30
C LEU A 327 11.13 2.51 17.44
N LYS A 328 11.06 3.35 16.40
CA LYS A 328 11.56 4.73 16.42
C LYS A 328 10.83 5.60 17.45
N ASN A 329 9.55 5.32 17.66
CA ASN A 329 8.69 5.96 18.66
C ASN A 329 8.71 5.27 20.04
N LYS A 330 9.79 4.56 20.38
CA LYS A 330 10.04 3.97 21.72
C LYS A 330 9.01 2.91 22.18
N THR A 331 8.26 2.35 21.24
CA THR A 331 7.33 1.24 21.47
C THR A 331 7.74 0.04 20.62
N LYS A 332 7.20 -1.14 20.90
CA LYS A 332 7.42 -2.33 20.08
C LYS A 332 6.15 -3.16 20.00
N ILE A 333 6.13 -4.10 19.06
CA ILE A 333 5.07 -5.09 18.94
C ILE A 333 5.57 -6.38 19.58
N ASP A 334 4.76 -7.01 20.44
CA ASP A 334 5.07 -8.32 20.99
C ASP A 334 4.59 -9.46 20.07
N SER A 335 4.93 -10.71 20.41
CA SER A 335 4.53 -11.89 19.61
C SER A 335 3.01 -12.08 19.47
N LYS A 336 2.19 -11.36 20.25
CA LYS A 336 0.72 -11.41 20.17
C LYS A 336 0.13 -10.24 19.39
N GLY A 337 0.95 -9.37 18.80
CA GLY A 337 0.51 -8.20 18.05
C GLY A 337 0.05 -7.06 18.94
N ARG A 338 0.51 -7.02 20.21
CA ARG A 338 0.20 -5.93 21.15
C ARG A 338 1.31 -4.89 21.11
N ILE A 339 0.92 -3.61 21.18
CA ILE A 339 1.85 -2.49 21.23
C ILE A 339 2.24 -2.26 22.69
N VAL A 340 3.51 -2.42 23.00
CA VAL A 340 4.08 -2.30 24.35
C VAL A 340 5.23 -1.30 24.38
N LYS A 341 5.52 -0.73 25.55
CA LYS A 341 6.69 0.13 25.73
C LYS A 341 7.98 -0.70 25.64
N ARG A 342 9.05 -0.12 25.09
CA ARG A 342 10.39 -0.72 25.14
C ARG A 342 10.91 -0.73 26.59
N ALA A 343 11.55 -1.82 26.99
CA ALA A 343 12.18 -1.91 28.30
C ALA A 343 13.35 -0.89 28.39
N GLY A 344 13.47 -0.18 29.51
CA GLY A 344 14.58 0.75 29.76
C GLY A 344 14.42 2.16 29.17
N VAL A 345 13.26 2.50 28.59
CA VAL A 345 12.96 3.87 28.13
C VAL A 345 11.98 4.52 29.10
N ALA A 346 12.52 5.30 30.04
CA ALA A 346 11.76 6.13 30.99
C ALA A 346 11.15 7.36 30.32
#